data_AF-A0A2A2KHK6-F1
#
_entry.id   AF-A0A2A2KHK6-F1
#
_cell.length_a   1.000
_cell.length_b   1.000
_cell.length_c   1.000
_cell.angle_alpha   90.00
_cell.angle_beta   90.00
_cell.angle_gamma   90.00
#
_symmetry.space_group_name_H-M   'P 1'
#
loop_
_entity.id
_entity.type
_entity.pdbx_description
1 polymer ?
#
loop_
_entity_poly.entity_id
_entity_poly.type
_entity_poly.pdbx_seq_one_letter_code
_entity_poly.pdbx_strand_id
1 'polypeptide(L)'
;MLARSAFNFTRIPAQTAAISASRSKHTLPDLAYDYNALEPVISAEIMQLHHQKHHATYVNNLNTLEEKLAEAVSKGNVKEQIALGPGLRFNGGGHINHAIFWTNLSKDGGEPSAELMAAIKARNS
;
A
#
# COMPACT_ATOMS: atom_id res chain seq x y z
N MET A 1 42.51 51.41 19.51
CA MET A 1 42.06 50.29 20.38
C MET A 1 40.54 50.30 20.42
N LEU A 2 39.92 49.11 20.58
CA LEU A 2 38.48 48.77 20.53
C LEU A 2 38.01 48.28 19.14
N ALA A 3 37.31 47.17 18.97
CA ALA A 3 37.30 45.83 19.59
C ALA A 3 36.55 44.97 18.55
N ARG A 4 37.15 43.88 18.05
CA ARG A 4 36.48 42.97 17.10
C ARG A 4 35.48 42.11 17.85
N SER A 5 34.19 42.25 17.55
CA SER A 5 33.14 41.40 18.10
C SER A 5 33.22 40.01 17.47
N ALA A 6 33.49 38.99 18.27
CA ALA A 6 33.47 37.59 17.84
C ALA A 6 32.05 37.03 18.04
N PHE A 7 31.39 36.67 16.95
CA PHE A 7 30.14 35.92 17.00
C PHE A 7 30.43 34.46 17.35
N ASN A 8 30.03 34.03 18.54
CA ASN A 8 30.01 32.61 18.91
C ASN A 8 28.75 31.97 18.34
N PHE A 9 28.92 31.13 17.32
CA PHE A 9 27.86 30.20 16.89
C PHE A 9 27.90 28.97 17.79
N THR A 10 26.98 28.89 18.74
CA THR A 10 26.69 27.66 19.48
C THR A 10 26.01 26.67 18.54
N ARG A 11 26.64 25.52 18.31
CA ARG A 11 26.11 24.41 17.51
C ARG A 11 24.97 23.75 18.29
N ILE A 12 23.74 23.86 17.80
CA ILE A 12 22.59 23.13 18.34
C ILE A 12 22.74 21.66 17.90
N PRO A 13 22.69 20.66 18.81
CA PRO A 13 22.71 19.27 18.43
C PRO A 13 21.40 18.92 17.72
N ALA A 14 21.49 18.37 16.50
CA ALA A 14 20.33 17.82 15.81
C ALA A 14 19.88 16.55 16.53
N GLN A 15 18.80 16.65 17.30
CA GLN A 15 18.20 15.53 17.98
C GLN A 15 17.30 14.78 16.98
N THR A 16 17.84 13.74 16.34
CA THR A 16 17.04 12.84 15.50
C THR A 16 16.18 11.97 16.40
N ALA A 17 14.93 12.38 16.63
CA ALA A 17 13.92 11.51 17.20
C ALA A 17 13.68 10.36 16.23
N ALA A 18 14.12 9.15 16.59
CA ALA A 18 13.75 7.93 15.89
C ALA A 18 12.27 7.67 16.16
N ILE A 19 11.40 8.04 15.22
CA ILE A 19 10.00 7.62 15.23
C ILE A 19 10.00 6.13 14.92
N SER A 20 9.92 5.29 15.95
CA SER A 20 9.63 3.87 15.78
C SER A 20 8.15 3.74 15.41
N ALA A 21 7.85 3.77 14.12
CA ALA A 21 6.53 3.40 13.63
C ALA A 21 6.41 1.87 13.71
N SER A 22 5.67 1.38 14.70
CA SER A 22 5.21 -0.02 14.70
C SER A 22 4.17 -0.16 13.58
N ARG A 23 4.57 -0.72 12.44
CA ARG A 23 3.61 -1.18 11.43
C ARG A 23 3.11 -2.56 11.84
N SER A 24 1.80 -2.71 11.98
CA SER A 24 1.16 -4.02 11.99
C SER A 24 1.34 -4.68 10.61
N LYS A 25 1.45 -6.02 10.58
CA LYS A 25 1.51 -6.78 9.32
C LYS A 25 0.24 -6.54 8.50
N HIS A 26 0.36 -6.56 7.18
CA HIS A 26 -0.77 -6.56 6.26
C HIS A 26 -1.60 -7.81 6.44
N THR A 27 -2.91 -7.69 6.25
CA THR A 27 -3.87 -8.79 6.38
C THR A 27 -4.69 -8.95 5.11
N LEU A 28 -5.19 -10.16 4.87
CA LEU A 28 -6.14 -10.40 3.80
C LEU A 28 -7.51 -9.87 4.27
N PRO A 29 -8.11 -8.87 3.61
CA PRO A 29 -9.42 -8.36 4.00
C PRO A 29 -10.52 -9.39 3.72
N ASP A 30 -11.48 -9.51 4.61
CA ASP A 30 -12.67 -10.31 4.32
C ASP A 30 -13.52 -9.66 3.21
N LEU A 31 -14.18 -10.47 2.41
CA LEU A 31 -15.12 -9.98 1.41
C LEU A 31 -16.44 -9.57 2.09
N ALA A 32 -17.04 -8.47 1.62
CA ALA A 32 -18.34 -7.99 2.10
C ALA A 32 -19.53 -8.83 1.60
N TYR A 33 -19.26 -9.89 0.86
CA TYR A 33 -20.25 -10.74 0.19
C TYR A 33 -19.69 -12.16 -0.02
N ASP A 34 -20.59 -13.12 -0.19
CA ASP A 34 -20.23 -14.52 -0.46
C ASP A 34 -19.54 -14.71 -1.82
N TYR A 35 -18.73 -15.75 -1.97
CA TYR A 35 -17.98 -15.99 -3.22
C TYR A 35 -18.88 -16.13 -4.46
N ASN A 36 -20.11 -16.62 -4.31
CA ASN A 36 -21.07 -16.77 -5.41
C ASN A 36 -21.97 -15.53 -5.63
N ALA A 37 -21.78 -14.44 -4.86
CA ALA A 37 -22.66 -13.28 -4.91
C ALA A 37 -22.67 -12.55 -6.28
N LEU A 38 -21.61 -12.73 -7.08
CA LEU A 38 -21.42 -12.09 -8.38
C LEU A 38 -21.78 -12.99 -9.57
N GLU A 39 -22.33 -14.18 -9.32
CA GLU A 39 -22.84 -15.02 -10.39
C GLU A 39 -24.08 -14.40 -11.06
N PRO A 40 -24.26 -14.58 -12.39
CA PRO A 40 -23.45 -15.41 -13.30
C PRO A 40 -22.26 -14.66 -13.93
N VAL A 41 -21.97 -13.42 -13.51
CA VAL A 41 -20.96 -12.57 -14.15
C VAL A 41 -19.54 -13.03 -13.80
N ILE A 42 -19.31 -13.41 -12.54
CA ILE A 42 -18.04 -14.00 -12.08
C ILE A 42 -18.36 -15.25 -11.27
N SER A 43 -17.74 -16.38 -11.60
CA SER A 43 -18.00 -17.64 -10.92
C SER A 43 -17.45 -17.68 -9.49
N ALA A 44 -18.11 -18.44 -8.62
CA ALA A 44 -17.67 -18.62 -7.24
C ALA A 44 -16.25 -19.19 -7.13
N GLU A 45 -15.87 -20.11 -8.03
CA GLU A 45 -14.54 -20.71 -8.06
C GLU A 45 -13.45 -19.66 -8.34
N ILE A 46 -13.69 -18.76 -9.31
CA ILE A 46 -12.76 -17.65 -9.59
C ILE A 46 -12.64 -16.78 -8.36
N MET A 47 -13.75 -16.36 -7.76
CA MET A 47 -13.73 -15.49 -6.58
C MET A 47 -12.96 -16.12 -5.41
N GLN A 48 -13.18 -17.41 -5.16
CA GLN A 48 -12.48 -18.13 -4.09
C GLN A 48 -10.97 -18.23 -4.35
N LEU A 49 -10.56 -18.63 -5.56
CA LEU A 49 -9.13 -18.74 -5.91
C LEU A 49 -8.45 -17.37 -5.92
N HIS A 50 -9.11 -16.36 -6.49
CA HIS A 50 -8.59 -15.01 -6.61
C HIS A 50 -8.40 -14.37 -5.24
N HIS A 51 -9.32 -14.59 -4.31
CA HIS A 51 -9.20 -14.11 -2.94
C HIS A 51 -8.24 -14.95 -2.09
N GLN A 52 -8.53 -16.24 -1.90
CA GLN A 52 -7.83 -17.10 -0.92
C GLN A 52 -6.44 -17.55 -1.37
N LYS A 53 -6.12 -17.48 -2.67
CA LYS A 53 -4.81 -17.86 -3.21
C LYS A 53 -4.05 -16.65 -3.73
N HIS A 54 -4.59 -15.96 -4.74
CA HIS A 54 -3.84 -14.88 -5.40
C HIS A 54 -3.65 -13.66 -4.47
N HIS A 55 -4.72 -13.11 -3.90
CA HIS A 55 -4.60 -11.99 -2.97
C HIS A 55 -3.81 -12.36 -1.70
N ALA A 56 -4.09 -13.54 -1.12
CA ALA A 56 -3.35 -14.06 0.03
C ALA A 56 -1.83 -14.16 -0.24
N THR A 57 -1.44 -14.57 -1.44
CA THR A 57 -0.02 -14.64 -1.84
C THR A 57 0.64 -13.26 -1.84
N TYR A 58 -0.03 -12.24 -2.36
CA TYR A 58 0.48 -10.87 -2.34
C TYR A 58 0.68 -10.36 -0.91
N VAL A 59 -0.29 -10.59 -0.02
CA VAL A 59 -0.20 -10.20 1.39
C VAL A 59 0.98 -10.88 2.09
N ASN A 60 1.11 -12.20 1.94
CA ASN A 60 2.17 -12.97 2.60
C ASN A 60 3.56 -12.55 2.11
N ASN A 61 3.72 -12.39 0.80
CA ASN A 61 5.00 -11.98 0.20
C ASN A 61 5.34 -10.54 0.56
N LEU A 62 4.37 -9.63 0.58
CA LEU A 62 4.56 -8.24 0.99
C LEU A 62 5.09 -8.16 2.41
N ASN A 63 4.45 -8.85 3.37
CA ASN A 63 4.90 -8.90 4.75
C ASN A 63 6.36 -9.40 4.87
N THR A 64 6.70 -10.47 4.15
CA THR A 64 8.07 -11.02 4.14
C THR A 64 9.09 -10.02 3.57
N LEU A 65 8.72 -9.28 2.53
CA LEU A 65 9.59 -8.29 1.89
C LEU A 65 9.77 -7.04 2.75
N GLU A 66 8.74 -6.61 3.47
CA GLU A 66 8.84 -5.48 4.39
C GLU A 66 9.71 -5.79 5.61
N GLU A 67 9.69 -7.03 6.11
CA GLU A 67 10.63 -7.50 7.15
C GLU A 67 12.09 -7.43 6.66
N LYS A 68 12.36 -7.93 5.45
CA LYS A 68 13.69 -7.84 4.82
C LYS A 68 14.11 -6.40 4.58
N LEU A 69 13.18 -5.54 4.17
CA LEU A 69 13.46 -4.12 3.98
C LEU A 69 13.83 -3.45 5.30
N ALA A 70 13.09 -3.72 6.38
CA ALA A 70 13.39 -3.18 7.71
C ALA A 70 14.78 -3.61 8.19
N GLU A 71 15.16 -4.86 7.95
CA GLU A 71 16.52 -5.36 8.23
C GLU A 71 17.56 -4.62 7.38
N ALA A 72 17.36 -4.49 6.06
CA ALA A 72 18.28 -3.81 5.16
C ALA A 72 18.44 -2.31 5.50
N VAL A 73 17.37 -1.66 5.96
CA VAL A 73 17.39 -0.28 6.46
C VAL A 73 18.18 -0.17 7.76
N SER A 74 17.92 -1.03 8.74
CA SER A 74 18.63 -0.99 10.04
C SER A 74 20.14 -1.25 9.90
N LYS A 75 20.54 -2.04 8.90
CA LYS A 75 21.95 -2.32 8.58
C LYS A 75 22.60 -1.29 7.64
N GLY A 76 21.85 -0.29 7.16
CA GLY A 76 22.35 0.66 6.16
C GLY A 76 22.72 0.03 4.81
N ASN A 77 22.19 -1.15 4.49
CA ASN A 77 22.50 -1.89 3.27
C ASN A 77 21.67 -1.36 2.09
N VAL A 78 22.11 -0.26 1.49
CA VAL A 78 21.43 0.40 0.37
C VAL A 78 21.29 -0.53 -0.86
N LYS A 79 22.28 -1.39 -1.12
CA LYS A 79 22.22 -2.35 -2.24
C LYS A 79 21.03 -3.29 -2.10
N GLU A 80 20.82 -3.84 -0.91
CA GLU A 80 19.69 -4.74 -0.64
C GLU A 80 18.35 -3.99 -0.69
N GLN A 81 18.27 -2.77 -0.15
CA GLN A 81 17.07 -1.95 -0.22
C GLN A 81 16.62 -1.73 -1.68
N ILE A 82 17.56 -1.44 -2.58
CA ILE A 82 17.28 -1.28 -4.02
C ILE A 82 16.85 -2.61 -4.64
N ALA A 83 17.52 -3.72 -4.30
CA ALA A 83 17.21 -5.04 -4.83
C ALA A 83 15.80 -5.53 -4.45
N LEU A 84 15.30 -5.17 -3.27
CA LEU A 84 13.96 -5.52 -2.79
C LEU A 84 12.83 -4.73 -3.49
N GLY A 85 13.15 -3.57 -4.09
CA GLY A 85 12.19 -2.64 -4.67
C GLY A 85 11.19 -3.27 -5.66
N PRO A 86 11.63 -4.05 -6.67
CA PRO A 86 10.71 -4.71 -7.60
C PRO A 86 9.69 -5.63 -6.90
N GLY A 87 10.13 -6.42 -5.91
CA GLY A 87 9.27 -7.31 -5.15
C GLY A 87 8.24 -6.55 -4.32
N LEU A 88 8.65 -5.48 -3.65
CA LEU A 88 7.77 -4.62 -2.85
C LEU A 88 6.70 -3.97 -3.71
N ARG A 89 7.06 -3.43 -4.88
CA ARG A 89 6.09 -2.83 -5.81
C ARG A 89 5.11 -3.87 -6.36
N PHE A 90 5.59 -5.06 -6.71
CA PHE A 90 4.73 -6.10 -7.27
C PHE A 90 3.72 -6.62 -6.24
N ASN A 91 4.18 -7.01 -5.05
CA ASN A 91 3.28 -7.57 -4.03
C ASN A 91 2.47 -6.49 -3.31
N GLY A 92 3.05 -5.32 -3.08
CA GLY A 92 2.34 -4.15 -2.54
C GLY A 92 1.27 -3.64 -3.50
N GLY A 93 1.61 -3.48 -4.78
CA GLY A 93 0.64 -3.16 -5.82
C GLY A 93 -0.43 -4.23 -5.96
N GLY A 94 -0.06 -5.51 -5.89
CA GLY A 94 -0.99 -6.63 -5.86
C GLY A 94 -2.00 -6.51 -4.72
N HIS A 95 -1.54 -6.31 -3.48
CA HIS A 95 -2.42 -6.15 -2.32
C HIS A 95 -3.36 -4.94 -2.45
N ILE A 96 -2.81 -3.76 -2.80
CA ILE A 96 -3.61 -2.52 -2.94
C ILE A 96 -4.68 -2.68 -4.02
N ASN A 97 -4.30 -3.17 -5.20
CA ASN A 97 -5.22 -3.28 -6.32
C ASN A 97 -6.34 -4.28 -6.04
N HIS A 98 -6.05 -5.40 -5.35
CA HIS A 98 -7.07 -6.37 -5.00
C HIS A 98 -8.00 -5.85 -3.89
N ALA A 99 -7.46 -5.18 -2.87
CA ALA A 99 -8.29 -4.55 -1.84
C ALA A 99 -9.32 -3.57 -2.44
N ILE A 100 -8.91 -2.77 -3.43
CA ILE A 100 -9.81 -1.87 -4.17
C ILE A 100 -10.76 -2.67 -5.08
N PHE A 101 -10.26 -3.70 -5.75
CA PHE A 101 -11.07 -4.52 -6.65
C PHE A 101 -12.28 -5.12 -5.94
N TRP A 102 -12.11 -5.64 -4.71
CA TRP A 102 -13.21 -6.21 -3.94
C TRP A 102 -14.27 -5.17 -3.55
N THR A 103 -13.87 -3.93 -3.27
CA THR A 103 -14.83 -2.85 -2.96
C THR A 103 -15.53 -2.28 -4.19
N ASN A 104 -15.00 -2.53 -5.39
CA ASN A 104 -15.56 -2.06 -6.65
C ASN A 104 -16.59 -3.03 -7.26
N LEU A 105 -16.79 -4.20 -6.65
CA LEU A 105 -17.74 -5.20 -7.12
C LEU A 105 -18.94 -5.26 -6.19
N SER A 106 -20.12 -5.38 -6.77
CA SER A 106 -21.37 -5.57 -6.06
C SER A 106 -22.35 -6.28 -6.97
N LYS A 107 -23.23 -7.10 -6.39
CA LYS A 107 -24.39 -7.66 -7.10
C LYS A 107 -25.36 -6.56 -7.52
N ASP A 108 -25.55 -5.59 -6.64
CA ASP A 108 -26.46 -4.45 -6.80
C ASP A 108 -25.64 -3.16 -6.72
N GLY A 109 -24.83 -2.89 -7.77
CA GLY A 109 -23.85 -1.79 -7.80
C GLY A 109 -24.43 -0.39 -7.98
N GLY A 110 -25.72 -0.27 -8.32
CA GLY A 110 -26.38 1.00 -8.60
C GLY A 110 -25.82 1.73 -9.84
N GLU A 111 -26.10 3.03 -9.91
CA GLU A 111 -25.63 3.92 -10.98
C GLU A 111 -24.63 4.94 -10.42
N PRO A 112 -23.69 5.47 -11.24
CA PRO A 112 -22.80 6.54 -10.82
C PRO A 112 -23.58 7.75 -10.27
N SER A 113 -23.02 8.43 -9.25
CA SER A 113 -23.61 9.67 -8.74
C SER A 113 -23.72 10.74 -9.82
N ALA A 114 -24.57 11.74 -9.62
CA ALA A 114 -24.75 12.83 -10.59
C ALA A 114 -23.42 13.54 -10.89
N GLU A 115 -22.60 13.77 -9.87
CA GLU A 115 -21.28 14.39 -9.99
C GLU A 115 -20.31 13.50 -10.79
N LEU A 116 -20.27 12.19 -10.49
CA LEU A 116 -19.42 11.25 -11.20
C LEU A 116 -19.84 11.09 -12.66
N MET A 117 -21.15 10.99 -12.92
CA MET A 117 -21.71 10.91 -14.26
C MET A 117 -21.39 12.16 -15.08
N ALA A 118 -21.48 13.35 -14.47
CA ALA A 118 -21.10 14.61 -15.12
C ALA A 118 -19.61 14.63 -15.49
N ALA A 119 -18.73 14.20 -14.58
CA ALA A 119 -17.30 14.12 -14.84
C ALA A 119 -16.96 13.14 -15.99
N ILE A 120 -17.64 11.98 -16.07
CA ILE A 120 -17.47 11.02 -17.16
C ILE A 120 -17.85 11.66 -18.50
N LYS A 121 -19.00 12.36 -18.56
CA LYS A 121 -19.47 13.01 -19.80
C LYS A 121 -18.52 14.12 -20.25
N ALA A 122 -18.03 14.94 -19.32
CA ALA A 122 -17.11 16.03 -19.62
C ALA A 122 -15.74 15.55 -20.14
N ARG A 123 -15.29 14.35 -19.75
CA ARG A 123 -14.04 13.77 -20.26
C ARG A 123 -14.16 13.20 -21.68
N ASN A 124 -15.36 12.77 -22.06
CA ASN A 124 -15.63 12.11 -23.34
C ASN A 124 -16.14 13.06 -24.43
N SER A 125 -16.26 14.36 -24.12
CA SER A 125 -16.57 15.45 -25.06
C SER A 125 -15.30 16.16 -25.49
#